data_AF-A0A3N7CNQ1-F1
#
_entry.id   AF-A0A3N7CNQ1-F1
#
_cell.length_a   1.000
_cell.length_b   1.000
_cell.length_c   1.000
_cell.angle_alpha   90.00
_cell.angle_beta   90.00
_cell.angle_gamma   90.00
#
_symmetry.space_group_name_H-M   'P 1'
#
loop_
_entity.id
_entity.type
_entity.pdbx_description
1 polymer ?
#
loop_
_entity_poly.entity_id
_entity_poly.type
_entity_poly.pdbx_seq_one_letter_code
_entity_poly.pdbx_strand_id
1 'polypeptide(L)'
;MEKMIKTIAYNALLGLILLMTGCKEQTALTVGEFKSNTYVLGNIGKIKNYWTMVLQHNKIDVKLENYKIIAKEDTKSKQLYYMLVGSNKDYSFTIAVQVFLNGSKIEFNDRSLKKGSASCGGCTTGCGPEQADGDWVCTNDCETACRKTITIAHEENNYTTPIQAFLERY
;
A
#
# COMPACT_ATOMS: atom_id res chain seq x y z
N MET A 1 -58.18 7.73 17.72
CA MET A 1 -57.31 6.70 17.10
C MET A 1 -56.24 7.30 16.18
N GLU A 2 -56.53 8.30 15.35
CA GLU A 2 -55.54 8.90 14.42
C GLU A 2 -54.29 9.52 15.07
N LYS A 3 -54.41 10.14 16.27
CA LYS A 3 -53.25 10.73 16.95
C LYS A 3 -52.21 9.70 17.42
N MET A 4 -52.62 8.45 17.65
CA MET A 4 -51.73 7.40 18.17
C MET A 4 -50.89 6.76 17.05
N ILE A 5 -51.39 6.76 15.82
CA ILE A 5 -50.70 6.20 14.64
C ILE A 5 -49.56 7.14 14.18
N LYS A 6 -49.76 8.47 14.28
CA LYS A 6 -48.74 9.47 13.88
C LYS A 6 -47.46 9.41 14.74
N THR A 7 -47.59 9.11 16.03
CA THR A 7 -46.45 9.04 16.96
C THR A 7 -45.57 7.80 16.72
N ILE A 8 -46.17 6.67 16.32
CA ILE A 8 -45.42 5.43 16.02
C ILE A 8 -44.63 5.60 14.71
N ALA A 9 -45.21 6.24 13.70
CA ALA A 9 -44.53 6.52 12.43
C ALA A 9 -43.32 7.46 12.59
N TYR A 10 -43.43 8.49 13.44
CA TYR A 10 -42.33 9.43 13.69
C TYR A 10 -41.14 8.78 14.42
N ASN A 11 -41.40 7.88 15.38
CA ASN A 11 -40.35 7.17 16.11
C ASN A 11 -39.64 6.11 15.26
N ALA A 12 -40.36 5.46 14.32
CA ALA A 12 -39.75 4.53 13.37
C ALA A 12 -38.86 5.23 12.33
N LEU A 13 -39.25 6.44 11.90
CA LEU A 13 -38.46 7.24 10.96
C LEU A 13 -37.18 7.80 11.60
N LEU A 14 -37.23 8.20 12.88
CA LEU A 14 -36.02 8.62 13.62
C LEU A 14 -35.02 7.47 13.85
N GLY A 15 -35.52 6.23 14.04
CA GLY A 15 -34.66 5.05 14.21
C GLY A 15 -33.88 4.67 12.94
N LEU A 16 -34.45 4.90 11.76
CA LEU A 16 -33.80 4.60 10.48
C LEU A 16 -32.67 5.59 10.13
N ILE A 17 -32.81 6.86 10.55
CA ILE A 17 -31.81 7.91 10.30
C ILE A 17 -30.53 7.69 11.14
N LEU A 18 -30.64 7.04 12.31
CA LEU A 18 -29.49 6.71 13.18
C LEU A 18 -28.62 5.55 12.65
N LEU A 19 -29.17 4.69 11.78
CA LEU A 19 -28.43 3.61 11.12
C LEU A 19 -27.60 4.09 9.92
N MET A 20 -27.79 5.34 9.49
CA MET A 20 -27.02 5.96 8.40
C MET A 20 -25.80 6.74 8.92
N THR A 21 -25.39 6.50 10.17
CA THR A 21 -24.16 7.07 10.75
C THR A 21 -22.91 6.40 10.13
N GLY A 22 -22.63 6.83 8.90
CA GLY A 22 -21.32 6.95 8.25
C GLY A 22 -20.34 5.80 8.45
N CYS A 23 -20.27 4.90 7.47
CA CYS A 23 -19.00 4.29 7.11
C CYS A 23 -18.00 5.44 6.88
N LYS A 24 -17.09 5.67 7.83
CA LYS A 24 -15.98 6.60 7.63
C LYS A 24 -15.12 6.00 6.53
N GLU A 25 -15.08 6.67 5.39
CA GLU A 25 -14.19 6.32 4.30
C GLU A 25 -12.75 6.26 4.82
N GLN A 26 -12.09 5.14 4.58
CA GLN A 26 -10.74 4.92 5.04
C GLN A 26 -9.77 5.42 3.97
N THR A 27 -9.11 6.55 4.25
CA THR A 27 -8.21 7.21 3.28
C THR A 27 -6.78 6.64 3.28
N ALA A 28 -6.47 5.71 4.19
CA ALA A 28 -5.14 5.13 4.33
C ALA A 28 -5.16 3.79 5.09
N LEU A 29 -4.20 2.92 4.75
CA LEU A 29 -3.83 1.74 5.52
C LEU A 29 -2.56 2.04 6.34
N THR A 30 -2.62 1.98 7.67
CA THR A 30 -1.41 2.01 8.49
C THR A 30 -0.64 0.70 8.34
N VAL A 31 0.56 0.77 7.78
CA VAL A 31 1.43 -0.38 7.53
C VAL A 31 2.60 -0.47 8.51
N GLY A 32 2.76 0.52 9.37
CA GLY A 32 3.75 0.54 10.44
C GLY A 32 3.78 1.84 11.20
N GLU A 33 4.76 1.98 12.09
CA GLU A 33 4.96 3.16 12.92
C GLU A 33 6.46 3.48 13.03
N PHE A 34 6.79 4.76 13.17
CA PHE A 34 8.10 5.22 13.56
C PHE A 34 8.10 5.48 15.06
N LYS A 35 8.83 4.64 15.81
CA LYS A 35 8.88 4.70 17.28
C LYS A 35 10.30 4.41 17.76
N SER A 36 10.77 5.20 18.73
CA SER A 36 12.10 5.03 19.34
C SER A 36 13.24 4.97 18.30
N ASN A 37 13.18 5.84 17.28
CA ASN A 37 14.14 5.91 16.18
C ASN A 37 14.23 4.64 15.30
N THR A 38 13.17 3.81 15.29
CA THR A 38 13.08 2.59 14.50
C THR A 38 11.73 2.50 13.78
N TYR A 39 11.70 1.80 12.65
CA TYR A 39 10.45 1.50 11.93
C TYR A 39 9.91 0.15 12.39
N VAL A 40 8.70 0.14 12.94
CA VAL A 40 8.00 -1.06 13.38
C VAL A 40 6.95 -1.41 12.33
N LEU A 41 7.02 -2.63 11.80
CA LEU A 41 6.06 -3.12 10.82
C LEU A 41 4.71 -3.40 11.49
N GLY A 42 3.63 -2.92 10.88
CA GLY A 42 2.25 -3.17 11.31
C GLY A 42 1.61 -4.35 10.58
N ASN A 43 0.26 -4.38 10.56
CA ASN A 43 -0.47 -5.36 9.77
C ASN A 43 -0.42 -5.02 8.28
N ILE A 44 0.32 -5.81 7.52
CA ILE A 44 0.49 -5.65 6.06
C ILE A 44 -0.22 -6.74 5.24
N GLY A 45 -1.21 -7.43 5.81
CA GLY A 45 -1.92 -8.54 5.14
C GLY A 45 -2.48 -8.16 3.75
N LYS A 46 -3.15 -7.01 3.66
CA LYS A 46 -3.70 -6.50 2.39
C LYS A 46 -2.62 -6.24 1.34
N ILE A 47 -1.46 -5.68 1.75
CA ILE A 47 -0.32 -5.46 0.86
C ILE A 47 0.27 -6.79 0.38
N LYS A 48 0.38 -7.79 1.27
CA LYS A 48 0.86 -9.14 0.90
C LYS A 48 -0.07 -9.80 -0.12
N ASN A 49 -1.39 -9.68 0.06
CA ASN A 49 -2.39 -10.18 -0.89
C ASN A 49 -2.25 -9.47 -2.25
N TYR A 50 -2.15 -8.14 -2.25
CA TYR A 50 -1.92 -7.35 -3.46
C TYR A 50 -0.65 -7.78 -4.19
N TRP A 51 0.49 -7.87 -3.51
CA TRP A 51 1.74 -8.31 -4.12
C TRP A 51 1.68 -9.73 -4.65
N THR A 52 0.99 -10.64 -3.94
CA THR A 52 0.79 -12.00 -4.45
C THR A 52 0.07 -11.97 -5.80
N MET A 53 -0.98 -11.16 -5.95
CA MET A 53 -1.65 -11.01 -7.25
C MET A 53 -0.75 -10.34 -8.31
N VAL A 54 0.04 -9.33 -7.94
CA VAL A 54 1.00 -8.69 -8.86
C VAL A 54 2.00 -9.71 -9.39
N LEU A 55 2.56 -10.56 -8.53
CA LEU A 55 3.50 -11.60 -8.92
C LEU A 55 2.85 -12.64 -9.83
N GLN A 56 1.65 -13.11 -9.49
CA GLN A 56 0.90 -14.05 -10.31
C GLN A 56 0.56 -13.48 -11.70
N HIS A 57 0.08 -12.24 -11.77
CA HIS A 57 -0.28 -11.57 -13.02
C HIS A 57 0.94 -11.41 -13.94
N ASN A 58 2.10 -11.07 -13.38
CA ASN A 58 3.35 -10.93 -14.11
C ASN A 58 4.09 -12.26 -14.33
N LYS A 59 3.48 -13.40 -13.97
CA LYS A 59 4.08 -14.74 -14.08
C LYS A 59 5.44 -14.85 -13.38
N ILE A 60 5.56 -14.23 -12.22
CA ILE A 60 6.75 -14.25 -11.36
C ILE A 60 6.55 -15.29 -10.26
N ASP A 61 7.22 -16.43 -10.38
CA ASP A 61 7.15 -17.51 -9.39
C ASP A 61 8.16 -17.27 -8.26
N VAL A 62 7.80 -16.38 -7.33
CA VAL A 62 8.61 -16.04 -6.17
C VAL A 62 7.72 -15.94 -4.93
N LYS A 63 8.21 -16.49 -3.81
CA LYS A 63 7.59 -16.33 -2.49
C LYS A 63 8.27 -15.21 -1.70
N LEU A 64 7.50 -14.24 -1.24
CA LEU A 64 7.97 -13.17 -0.37
C LEU A 64 7.92 -13.62 1.10
N GLU A 65 9.05 -13.53 1.80
CA GLU A 65 9.23 -14.02 3.16
C GLU A 65 9.67 -12.92 4.12
N ASN A 66 10.48 -11.96 3.64
CA ASN A 66 11.02 -10.89 4.46
C ASN A 66 10.29 -9.58 4.15
N TYR A 67 9.97 -8.80 5.19
CA TYR A 67 9.22 -7.55 5.06
C TYR A 67 9.81 -6.49 5.98
N LYS A 68 10.01 -5.27 5.47
CA LYS A 68 10.52 -4.16 6.27
C LYS A 68 10.08 -2.81 5.70
N ILE A 69 10.02 -1.81 6.56
CA ILE A 69 9.92 -0.40 6.17
C ILE A 69 11.33 0.18 6.25
N ILE A 70 11.73 0.89 5.20
CA ILE A 70 13.01 1.60 5.18
C ILE A 70 12.81 3.02 4.63
N ALA A 71 13.68 3.92 5.07
CA ALA A 71 13.82 5.26 4.51
C ALA A 71 15.07 5.33 3.64
N LYS A 72 14.97 6.01 2.51
CA LYS A 72 16.08 6.25 1.57
C LYS A 72 15.99 7.65 1.00
N GLU A 73 17.09 8.15 0.49
CA GLU A 73 17.10 9.36 -0.32
C GLU A 73 16.95 8.98 -1.79
N ASP A 74 16.14 9.74 -2.52
CA ASP A 74 16.10 9.66 -3.96
C ASP A 74 17.49 9.95 -4.53
N THR A 75 17.95 9.08 -5.43
CA THR A 75 19.34 9.05 -5.88
C THR A 75 19.77 10.35 -6.57
N LYS A 76 18.82 11.08 -7.17
CA LYS A 76 19.07 12.33 -7.89
C LYS A 76 18.62 13.56 -7.12
N SER A 77 17.35 13.62 -6.73
CA SER A 77 16.75 14.78 -6.06
C SER A 77 17.14 14.90 -4.58
N LYS A 78 17.72 13.84 -4.00
CA LYS A 78 18.08 13.73 -2.57
C LYS A 78 16.90 13.87 -1.61
N GLN A 79 15.66 13.83 -2.12
CA GLN A 79 14.48 13.88 -1.27
C GLN A 79 14.34 12.57 -0.49
N LEU A 80 14.11 12.68 0.82
CA LEU A 80 13.82 11.54 1.67
C LEU A 80 12.47 10.92 1.30
N TYR A 81 12.43 9.61 1.14
CA TYR A 81 11.20 8.85 0.95
C TYR A 81 11.22 7.56 1.77
N TYR A 82 10.04 7.00 2.00
CA TYR A 82 9.85 5.76 2.75
C TYR A 82 9.25 4.70 1.84
N MET A 83 9.66 3.45 2.03
CA MET A 83 9.10 2.33 1.28
C MET A 83 8.89 1.10 2.16
N LEU A 84 7.78 0.42 1.92
CA LEU A 84 7.55 -0.93 2.40
C LEU A 84 8.11 -1.89 1.36
N VAL A 85 9.04 -2.74 1.79
CA VAL A 85 9.78 -3.68 0.94
C VAL A 85 9.44 -5.10 1.36
N GLY A 86 9.11 -5.94 0.37
CA GLY A 86 9.04 -7.39 0.49
C GLY A 86 10.17 -8.03 -0.30
N SER A 87 10.74 -9.12 0.20
CA SER A 87 11.74 -9.89 -0.54
C SER A 87 11.57 -11.39 -0.31
N ASN A 88 12.11 -12.18 -1.23
CA ASN A 88 12.26 -13.61 -1.02
C ASN A 88 13.36 -13.92 0.01
N LYS A 89 13.51 -15.22 0.30
CA LYS A 89 14.37 -15.73 1.37
C LYS A 89 15.84 -15.32 1.23
N ASP A 90 16.36 -15.35 0.01
CA ASP A 90 17.75 -15.06 -0.35
C ASP A 90 17.96 -13.61 -0.84
N TYR A 91 16.92 -12.78 -0.83
CA TYR A 91 16.94 -11.38 -1.28
C TYR A 91 17.25 -11.20 -2.78
N SER A 92 17.19 -12.26 -3.59
CA SER A 92 17.40 -12.19 -5.04
C SER A 92 16.25 -11.55 -5.82
N PHE A 93 15.10 -11.40 -5.16
CA PHE A 93 13.94 -10.68 -5.67
C PHE A 93 13.36 -9.79 -4.58
N THR A 94 13.05 -8.55 -4.96
CA THR A 94 12.47 -7.55 -4.07
C THR A 94 11.32 -6.83 -4.77
N ILE A 95 10.28 -6.49 -4.00
CA ILE A 95 9.17 -5.65 -4.43
C ILE A 95 8.98 -4.54 -3.40
N ALA A 96 8.70 -3.32 -3.85
CA ALA A 96 8.48 -2.19 -2.97
C ALA A 96 7.28 -1.35 -3.41
N VAL A 97 6.66 -0.69 -2.43
CA VAL A 97 5.70 0.40 -2.62
C VAL A 97 6.14 1.59 -1.78
N GLN A 98 5.89 2.80 -2.27
CA GLN A 98 6.16 4.01 -1.50
C GLN A 98 5.09 4.15 -0.41
N VAL A 99 5.52 4.48 0.80
CA VAL A 99 4.65 4.75 1.94
C VAL A 99 4.97 6.14 2.49
N PHE A 100 4.05 6.70 3.26
CA PHE A 100 4.13 8.09 3.70
C PHE A 100 4.05 8.18 5.22
N LEU A 101 4.89 9.03 5.80
CA LEU A 101 4.85 9.33 7.22
C LEU A 101 3.74 10.34 7.51
N ASN A 102 2.86 10.02 8.47
CA ASN A 102 1.80 10.89 8.96
C ASN A 102 1.85 10.89 10.51
N GLY A 103 2.50 11.90 11.08
CA GLY A 103 2.89 11.88 12.48
C GLY A 103 3.86 10.73 12.76
N SER A 104 3.50 9.82 13.67
CA SER A 104 4.27 8.59 13.94
C SER A 104 3.86 7.40 13.08
N LYS A 105 2.80 7.51 12.27
CA LYS A 105 2.27 6.40 11.47
C LYS A 105 2.93 6.36 10.10
N ILE A 106 3.19 5.15 9.61
CA ILE A 106 3.59 4.89 8.23
C ILE A 106 2.36 4.36 7.48
N GLU A 107 1.93 5.10 6.47
CA GLU A 107 0.66 4.91 5.79
C GLU A 107 0.85 4.58 4.31
N PHE A 108 0.08 3.60 3.84
CA PHE A 108 -0.16 3.31 2.43
C PHE A 108 -1.49 3.96 2.03
N ASN A 109 -1.49 4.81 1.01
CA ASN A 109 -2.64 5.62 0.62
C ASN A 109 -2.74 5.77 -0.92
N ASP A 110 -3.63 6.64 -1.40
CA ASP A 110 -3.83 6.91 -2.84
C ASP A 110 -2.52 7.29 -3.56
N ARG A 111 -1.63 8.03 -2.90
CA ARG A 111 -0.34 8.42 -3.49
C ARG A 111 0.56 7.19 -3.68
N SER A 112 0.48 6.22 -2.77
CA SER A 112 1.19 4.94 -2.89
C SER A 112 0.69 4.15 -4.09
N LEU A 113 -0.65 4.08 -4.26
CA LEU A 113 -1.28 3.39 -5.38
C LEU A 113 -0.92 4.02 -6.73
N LYS A 114 -0.96 5.35 -6.82
CA LYS A 114 -0.60 6.09 -8.03
C LYS A 114 0.87 5.89 -8.44
N LYS A 115 1.78 5.81 -7.46
CA LYS A 115 3.20 5.47 -7.71
C LYS A 115 3.39 4.02 -8.13
N GLY A 116 2.46 3.14 -7.77
CA GLY A 116 2.53 1.71 -8.03
C GLY A 116 3.59 0.99 -7.19
N SER A 117 3.78 -0.28 -7.52
CA SER A 117 4.82 -1.15 -6.98
C SER A 117 5.94 -1.35 -7.99
N ALA A 118 7.17 -1.43 -7.48
CA ALA A 118 8.35 -1.74 -8.26
C ALA A 118 8.92 -3.09 -7.82
N SER A 119 9.09 -4.00 -8.77
CA SER A 119 9.76 -5.27 -8.59
C SER A 119 11.12 -5.26 -9.27
N CYS A 120 12.15 -5.66 -8.55
CA CYS A 120 13.51 -5.79 -9.02
C CYS A 120 14.02 -7.21 -8.73
N GLY A 121 14.72 -7.81 -9.68
CA GLY A 121 15.37 -9.10 -9.50
C GLY A 121 16.37 -9.40 -10.60
N GLY A 122 17.15 -10.46 -10.45
CA GLY A 122 18.18 -10.87 -11.42
C GLY A 122 19.59 -10.99 -10.86
N CYS A 123 19.80 -10.62 -9.60
CA CYS A 123 21.00 -10.95 -8.84
C CYS A 123 20.64 -11.17 -7.36
N THR A 124 21.50 -11.86 -6.63
CA THR A 124 21.36 -12.13 -5.19
C THR A 124 21.69 -10.90 -4.32
N THR A 125 22.48 -9.96 -4.84
CA THR A 125 22.92 -8.75 -4.12
C THR A 125 22.91 -7.54 -5.02
N GLY A 126 22.29 -6.45 -4.58
CA GLY A 126 22.37 -5.16 -5.26
C GLY A 126 21.29 -4.91 -6.31
N CYS A 127 20.23 -5.72 -6.39
CA CYS A 127 19.03 -5.43 -7.20
C CYS A 127 17.81 -5.15 -6.32
N GLY A 128 17.55 -3.88 -6.05
CA GLY A 128 16.47 -3.41 -5.21
C GLY A 128 15.77 -2.17 -5.78
N PRO A 129 14.48 -1.97 -5.49
CA PRO A 129 13.79 -0.74 -5.86
C PRO A 129 14.39 0.49 -5.22
N GLU A 130 14.55 1.55 -6.02
CA GLU A 130 14.98 2.88 -5.62
C GLU A 130 14.20 3.97 -6.36
N GLN A 131 14.33 5.22 -5.93
CA GLN A 131 13.81 6.37 -6.67
C GLN A 131 14.93 7.22 -7.28
N ALA A 132 14.69 7.71 -8.49
CA ALA A 132 15.50 8.72 -9.17
C ALA A 132 14.57 9.77 -9.78
N ASP A 133 14.64 11.01 -9.29
CA ASP A 133 13.70 12.10 -9.60
C ASP A 133 12.23 11.72 -9.35
N GLY A 134 11.99 10.86 -8.35
CA GLY A 134 10.67 10.38 -7.97
C GLY A 134 10.17 9.18 -8.77
N ASP A 135 10.90 8.70 -9.77
CA ASP A 135 10.52 7.51 -10.54
C ASP A 135 11.20 6.25 -10.02
N TRP A 136 10.50 5.11 -10.11
CA TRP A 136 11.06 3.83 -9.72
C TRP A 136 12.15 3.35 -10.66
N VAL A 137 13.31 3.05 -10.09
CA VAL A 137 14.45 2.39 -10.73
C VAL A 137 14.83 1.15 -9.92
N CYS A 138 15.64 0.27 -10.52
CA CYS A 138 16.36 -0.76 -9.76
C CYS A 138 17.79 -0.28 -9.60
N THR A 139 18.39 -0.52 -8.43
CA THR A 139 19.84 -0.43 -8.28
C THR A 139 20.52 -1.30 -9.32
N ASN A 140 21.62 -0.82 -9.90
CA ASN A 140 22.46 -1.56 -10.83
C ASN A 140 23.82 -1.87 -10.20
N ASP A 141 23.85 -2.17 -8.90
CA ASP A 141 25.09 -2.43 -8.16
C ASP A 141 25.62 -3.87 -8.37
N CYS A 142 25.09 -4.57 -9.37
CA CYS A 142 25.47 -5.94 -9.72
C CYS A 142 26.07 -6.01 -11.12
N GLU A 143 26.94 -7.01 -11.33
CA GLU A 143 27.58 -7.26 -12.63
C GLU A 143 26.57 -7.70 -13.72
N THR A 144 25.41 -8.22 -13.31
CA THR A 144 24.33 -8.64 -14.20
C THR A 144 23.24 -7.58 -14.32
N ALA A 145 22.55 -7.52 -15.47
CA ALA A 145 21.46 -6.58 -15.65
C ALA A 145 20.26 -6.90 -14.73
N CYS A 146 19.80 -5.91 -13.96
CA CYS A 146 18.58 -6.00 -13.18
C CYS A 146 17.33 -6.04 -14.06
N ARG A 147 16.42 -6.98 -13.80
CA ARG A 147 15.07 -6.96 -14.34
C ARG A 147 14.19 -6.06 -13.49
N LYS A 148 13.58 -5.05 -14.13
CA LYS A 148 12.59 -4.16 -13.53
C LYS A 148 11.19 -4.46 -14.04
N THR A 149 10.21 -4.53 -13.13
CA THR A 149 8.78 -4.54 -13.47
C THR A 149 8.07 -3.51 -12.60
N ILE A 150 7.33 -2.59 -13.20
CA ILE A 150 6.50 -1.62 -12.48
C ILE A 150 5.05 -2.00 -12.68
N THR A 151 4.30 -2.12 -11.59
CA THR A 151 2.85 -2.42 -11.63
C THR A 151 2.07 -1.33 -10.92
N ILE A 152 1.21 -0.65 -11.65
CA ILE A 152 0.31 0.38 -11.11
C ILE A 152 -1.06 -0.26 -10.93
N ALA A 153 -1.63 -0.13 -9.73
CA ALA A 153 -2.99 -0.57 -9.47
C ALA A 153 -3.96 0.45 -10.10
N HIS A 154 -4.72 0.02 -11.10
CA HIS A 154 -5.86 0.77 -11.62
C HIS A 154 -7.14 0.11 -11.11
N GLU A 155 -7.89 0.85 -10.30
CA GLU A 155 -9.26 0.50 -9.91
C GLU A 155 -10.17 1.46 -10.65
N GLU A 156 -10.84 0.98 -11.70
CA GLU A 156 -11.94 1.72 -12.33
C GLU A 156 -13.19 1.52 -11.47
N ASN A 157 -13.36 2.35 -10.44
CA ASN A 157 -14.63 2.44 -9.75
C ASN A 157 -15.06 3.92 -9.70
N ASN A 158 -16.35 4.17 -9.90
CA ASN A 158 -16.93 5.51 -9.88
C ASN A 158 -17.53 5.88 -8.52
N TYR A 159 -17.28 5.08 -7.48
CA TYR A 159 -18.08 5.12 -6.24
C TYR A 159 -17.25 5.29 -4.96
N THR A 160 -15.93 5.04 -4.97
CA THR A 160 -15.03 5.20 -3.82
C THR A 160 -13.65 5.69 -4.24
N THR A 161 -12.84 6.17 -3.30
CA THR A 161 -11.43 6.48 -3.57
C THR A 161 -10.61 5.22 -3.93
N PRO A 162 -9.51 5.33 -4.70
CA PRO A 162 -8.68 4.17 -5.05
C PRO A 162 -8.20 3.37 -3.84
N ILE A 163 -7.85 4.05 -2.74
CA ILE A 163 -7.45 3.40 -1.49
C ILE A 163 -8.60 2.66 -0.82
N GLN A 164 -9.82 3.21 -0.83
CA GLN A 164 -10.98 2.52 -0.29
C GLN A 164 -11.28 1.25 -1.11
N ALA A 165 -11.22 1.35 -2.45
CA ALA A 165 -11.37 0.20 -3.34
C ALA A 165 -10.32 -0.89 -3.07
N PHE A 166 -9.06 -0.49 -2.93
CA PHE A 166 -7.97 -1.37 -2.53
C PHE A 166 -8.25 -2.05 -1.19
N LEU A 167 -8.70 -1.29 -0.20
CA LEU A 167 -8.99 -1.80 1.15
C LEU A 167 -10.18 -2.76 1.16
N GLU A 168 -11.16 -2.61 0.29
CA GLU A 168 -12.30 -3.54 0.22
C GLU A 168 -11.91 -4.84 -0.48
N ARG A 169 -11.04 -4.74 -1.49
CA ARG A 169 -10.62 -5.88 -2.31
C ARG A 169 -9.66 -6.84 -1.60
N TYR A 170 -8.72 -6.32 -0.82
CA TYR A 170 -7.59 -7.09 -0.25
C TYR A 170 -7.65 -7.22 1.26
#